data_AF-A0A1M5WFP2-F1
#
_entry.id   AF-A0A1M5WFP2-F1
#
_cell.length_a   1.000
_cell.length_b   1.000
_cell.length_c   1.000
_cell.angle_alpha   90.00
_cell.angle_beta   90.00
_cell.angle_gamma   90.00
#
_symmetry.space_group_name_H-M   'P 1'
#
loop_
_entity.id
_entity.type
_entity.pdbx_description
1 polymer ?
#
loop_
_entity_poly.entity_id
_entity_poly.type
_entity_poly.pdbx_seq_one_letter_code
_entity_poly.pdbx_strand_id
1 'polypeptide(L)' 'MMLTKAHLKKQIDSLPDEFSIDELVERLFLIEKIENADRQSEAGEVLTENQLMQELNNWFK' A
#
# COMPACT_ATOMS: atom_id res chain seq x y z
N MET A 1 11.25 6.99 -0.73
CA MET A 1 9.89 7.13 -0.17
C MET A 1 9.60 8.61 0.03
N MET A 2 8.54 9.17 -0.57
CA MET A 2 8.10 10.56 -0.37
C MET A 2 6.58 10.66 -0.62
N LEU A 3 5.80 10.87 0.43
CA LEU A 3 4.40 11.30 0.31
C LEU A 3 4.37 12.67 -0.40
N THR A 4 3.64 12.77 -1.50
CA THR A 4 3.51 14.05 -2.22
C THR A 4 2.24 14.77 -1.81
N LYS A 5 2.29 16.10 -1.79
CA LYS A 5 1.12 16.96 -1.59
C LYS A 5 -0.02 16.64 -2.59
N ALA A 6 0.32 16.25 -3.82
CA ALA A 6 -0.65 15.89 -4.84
C ALA A 6 -1.41 14.60 -4.49
N HIS A 7 -0.71 13.57 -4.01
CA HIS A 7 -1.34 12.33 -3.56
C HIS A 7 -2.24 12.57 -2.35
N LEU A 8 -1.80 13.34 -1.35
CA LEU A 8 -2.63 13.70 -0.20
C LEU A 8 -3.94 14.40 -0.63
N LYS A 9 -3.84 15.40 -1.51
CA LYS A 9 -5.02 16.13 -2.02
C LYS A 9 -6.05 15.22 -2.68
N LYS A 10 -5.61 14.24 -3.50
CA LYS A 10 -6.51 13.27 -4.13
C LYS A 10 -7.26 12.42 -3.10
N GLN A 11 -6.69 12.18 -1.92
CA GLN A 11 -7.33 11.38 -0.88
C GLN A 11 -8.33 12.18 -0.05
N ILE A 12 -8.04 13.45 0.23
CA ILE A 12 -8.89 14.31 1.06
C ILE A 12 -10.32 14.36 0.52
N ASP A 13 -10.51 14.45 -0.80
CA ASP A 13 -11.83 14.53 -1.44
C ASP A 13 -12.71 13.29 -1.22
N SER A 14 -12.14 12.18 -0.76
CA SER A 14 -12.84 10.91 -0.51
C SER A 14 -12.88 10.51 0.96
N LEU A 15 -12.39 11.38 1.84
CA LEU A 15 -12.53 11.20 3.28
C LEU A 15 -13.93 11.66 3.73
N PRO A 16 -14.47 11.07 4.80
CA PRO A 16 -15.68 11.57 5.44
C PRO A 16 -15.47 12.99 6.00
N ASP A 17 -16.56 13.69 6.33
CA ASP A 17 -16.51 15.03 6.92
C ASP A 17 -15.73 15.06 8.25
N GLU A 18 -15.76 13.95 8.99
CA GLU A 18 -14.96 13.74 10.21
C GLU A 18 -14.13 12.46 10.08
N PHE A 19 -12.83 12.57 10.31
CA PHE A 19 -11.88 11.47 10.37
C PHE A 19 -10.77 11.81 11.37
N SER A 20 -10.13 10.76 11.89
CA SER A 20 -8.95 10.90 12.74
C SER A 20 -7.66 11.00 11.91
N ILE A 21 -6.62 11.57 12.51
CA ILE A 21 -5.29 11.62 11.88
C ILE A 21 -4.75 10.20 11.65
N ASP A 22 -5.03 9.26 12.54
CA ASP A 22 -4.58 7.87 12.41
C ASP A 22 -5.19 7.21 11.17
N GLU A 23 -6.49 7.37 10.94
CA GLU A 23 -7.18 6.87 9.73
C GLU A 23 -6.61 7.48 8.45
N LEU A 24 -6.28 8.77 8.46
CA LEU A 24 -5.61 9.41 7.32
C LEU A 24 -4.25 8.78 7.04
N VAL A 25 -3.43 8.58 8.08
CA VAL A 25 -2.08 8.02 7.94
C VAL A 25 -2.13 6.57 7.44
N GLU A 26 -3.00 5.74 8.02
CA GLU A 26 -3.19 4.35 7.59
C GLU A 26 -3.60 4.27 6.11
N ARG A 27 -4.53 5.12 5.71
CA ARG A 27 -5.00 5.17 4.32
C ARG A 27 -3.88 5.57 3.36
N LEU A 28 -3.10 6.60 3.69
CA LEU A 28 -1.96 7.02 2.87
C LEU A 28 -0.93 5.90 2.72
N PHE A 29 -0.66 5.17 3.82
CA PHE A 29 0.27 4.04 3.81
C PHE A 29 -0.21 2.88 2.93
N LEU A 30 -1.51 2.55 2.99
CA LEU A 30 -2.10 1.52 2.14
C LEU A 30 -1.97 1.87 0.65
N ILE A 31 -2.23 3.13 0.30
CA ILE A 31 -2.18 3.58 -1.09
C ILE A 31 -0.76 3.53 -1.63
N GLU A 32 0.21 3.96 -0.83
CA GLU A 32 1.62 3.81 -1.19
C GLU A 32 2.01 2.34 -1.42
N LYS A 33 1.52 1.41 -0.59
CA LYS A 33 1.74 -0.03 -0.80
C LYS A 33 1.15 -0.52 -2.12
N ILE A 34 -0.04 -0.07 -2.48
CA ILE A 34 -0.70 -0.44 -3.74
C ILE A 34 0.11 0.11 -4.93
N GLU A 35 0.50 1.38 -4.90
CA GLU A 35 1.31 1.99 -5.97
C GLU A 35 2.69 1.32 -6.11
N ASN A 36 3.28 0.90 -4.99
CA ASN A 36 4.50 0.10 -5.01
C ASN A 36 4.27 -1.27 -5.65
N ALA A 37 3.20 -1.97 -5.26
CA ALA A 37 2.86 -3.28 -5.81
C ALA A 37 2.58 -3.21 -7.32
N ASP A 38 1.93 -2.14 -7.79
CA ASP A 38 1.66 -1.90 -9.21
C ASP A 38 2.97 -1.78 -10.00
N ARG A 39 3.91 -0.94 -9.52
CA ARG A 39 5.25 -0.81 -10.12
C ARG A 39 6.05 -2.13 -10.08
N GLN A 40 5.95 -2.88 -8.99
CA GLN A 40 6.59 -4.18 -8.86
C GLN A 40 6.01 -5.16 -9.88
N SER A 41 4.69 -5.14 -10.09
CA SER A 41 4.02 -5.96 -11.09
C SER A 41 4.50 -5.63 -12.50
N GLU A 42 4.56 -4.35 -12.86
CA GLU A 42 5.07 -3.88 -14.15
C GLU A 42 6.55 -4.27 -14.37
N ALA A 43 7.35 -4.22 -13.30
CA ALA A 43 8.76 -4.61 -13.31
C ALA A 43 9.00 -6.14 -13.31
N GLY A 44 7.94 -6.95 -13.15
CA GLY A 44 8.06 -8.40 -13.02
C GLY A 44 8.64 -8.86 -11.67
N GLU A 45 8.66 -7.98 -10.66
CA GLU A 45 9.05 -8.27 -9.27
C GLU A 45 7.92 -9.03 -8.54
N VAL A 46 7.57 -10.20 -9.07
CA VAL A 46 6.49 -11.06 -8.56
C VAL A 46 7.04 -12.36 -7.99
N LEU A 47 6.30 -12.93 -7.03
CA LEU A 47 6.61 -14.24 -6.49
C LEU A 47 5.91 -15.33 -7.30
N THR A 48 6.62 -16.43 -7.58
CA THR A 48 5.98 -17.68 -8.02
C THR A 48 5.19 -18.29 -6.88
N GLU A 49 4.25 -19.19 -7.20
CA GLU A 49 3.46 -19.92 -6.20
C GLU A 49 4.34 -20.63 -5.16
N ASN A 50 5.42 -21.28 -5.58
CA ASN A 50 6.34 -21.96 -4.67
C ASN A 50 7.03 -21.00 -3.70
N GLN A 51 7.45 -19.82 -4.18
CA GLN A 51 8.06 -18.79 -3.34
C GLN A 51 7.03 -18.20 -2.37
N LEU A 52 5.81 -17.95 -2.82
CA LEU A 52 4.71 -17.49 -1.98
C LEU A 52 4.43 -18.47 -0.84
N MET A 53 4.36 -19.77 -1.13
CA MET A 53 4.14 -20.81 -0.11
C MET A 53 5.27 -20.85 0.94
N GLN A 54 6.53 -20.64 0.52
CA GLN A 54 7.66 -20.57 1.45
C GLN A 54 7.57 -19.35 2.37
N GLU A 55 7.21 -18.19 1.85
CA GLU A 55 7.02 -16.96 2.64
C GLU A 55 5.85 -17.07 3.62
N LEU A 56 4.70 -17.62 3.17
CA LEU A 56 3.54 -17.84 4.04
C LEU A 56 3.89 -18.74 5.23
N ASN A 57 4.64 -19.82 4.99
CA ASN A 57 5.12 -20.70 6.05
C ASN A 57 6.03 -19.99 7.06
N ASN A 58 6.66 -18.88 6.71
CA ASN A 58 7.47 -18.08 7.65
C ASN A 58 6.63 -17.11 8.48
N TRP A 59 5.50 -16.63 7.96
CA TRP A 59 4.60 -15.73 8.68
C TRP A 59 3.75 -16.43 9.75
N PHE A 60 3.46 -17.72 9.56
CA PHE A 60 2.68 -18.52 10.51
C PHE A 60 3.55 -19.38 11.45
N LYS A 61 4.85 -19.08 11.57
CA LYS A 61 5.75 -19.61 12.61
C LYS A 61 5.71 -18.72 13.85
#